data_AF-A0A7V6I263-F1
#
_entry.id   AF-A0A7V6I263-F1
#
_cell.length_a   1.000
_cell.length_b   1.000
_cell.length_c   1.000
_cell.angle_alpha   90.00
_cell.angle_beta   90.00
_cell.angle_gamma   90.00
#
_symmetry.space_group_name_H-M   'P 1'
#
loop_
_entity.id
_entity.type
_entity.pdbx_description
1 polymer ?
#
loop_
_entity_poly.entity_id
_entity_poly.type
_entity_poly.pdbx_seq_one_letter_code
_entity_poly.pdbx_strand_id
1 'polypeptide(L)'
;MQIGKIFFLHLLDSLNKNMELYRYVGDNGIRLVYHRTPGVVAHCGLMINTGSRDENPEEGEHGAAHFIEHMFFKGTSKRKSYHILSYLDDSGGELNAYTTKEETAIYAS
;
A
#
# COMPACT_ATOMS: atom_id res chain seq x y z
N MET A 1 1.62 10.68 -17.46
CA MET A 1 1.24 9.88 -16.28
C MET A 1 1.41 8.39 -16.58
N GLN A 2 2.63 7.86 -16.40
CA GLN A 2 2.94 6.44 -16.60
C GLN A 2 2.62 5.75 -15.28
N ILE A 3 1.57 4.93 -15.22
CA ILE A 3 1.11 4.26 -13.98
C ILE A 3 2.25 3.34 -13.51
N GLY A 4 3.07 3.87 -12.61
CA GLY A 4 4.34 3.31 -12.19
C GLY A 4 4.16 2.33 -11.03
N LYS A 5 4.33 1.04 -11.36
CA LYS A 5 4.97 0.01 -10.53
C LYS A 5 4.51 -0.04 -9.06
N ILE A 6 3.58 -0.95 -8.79
CA ILE A 6 3.21 -1.32 -7.42
C ILE A 6 4.32 -2.19 -6.78
N PHE A 7 4.69 -1.91 -5.53
CA PHE A 7 5.62 -2.69 -4.69
C PHE A 7 4.91 -3.10 -3.39
N PHE A 8 5.32 -4.22 -2.77
CA PHE A 8 5.05 -4.45 -1.35
C PHE A 8 6.15 -5.31 -0.73
N LEU A 9 6.56 -4.99 0.50
CA LEU A 9 7.53 -5.74 1.29
C LEU A 9 7.14 -5.63 2.78
N HIS A 10 6.93 -6.77 3.46
CA HIS A 10 6.91 -6.81 4.91
C HIS A 10 8.36 -6.94 5.39
N LEU A 11 8.84 -5.93 6.12
CA LEU A 11 10.18 -5.93 6.71
C LEU A 11 10.09 -6.46 8.14
N LEU A 12 10.42 -7.74 8.33
CA LEU A 12 10.97 -8.23 9.59
C LEU A 12 12.41 -8.63 9.32
N ASP A 13 13.29 -7.64 9.38
CA ASP A 13 14.73 -7.83 9.34
C ASP A 13 15.21 -8.20 10.73
N SER A 14 15.04 -9.48 11.11
CA SER A 14 15.90 -10.15 12.09
C SER A 14 15.58 -11.66 12.11
N LEU A 15 16.61 -12.48 11.86
CA LEU A 15 16.78 -13.89 12.28
C LEU A 15 16.62 -15.06 11.29
N ASN A 16 16.24 -14.92 10.01
CA ASN A 16 16.14 -16.14 9.17
C ASN A 16 16.74 -16.04 7.75
N LYS A 17 17.94 -16.62 7.59
CA LYS A 17 18.66 -16.76 6.31
C LYS A 17 17.97 -17.68 5.28
N ASN A 18 16.84 -18.30 5.64
CA ASN A 18 16.10 -19.26 4.80
C ASN A 18 14.72 -18.75 4.34
N MET A 19 14.49 -17.43 4.32
CA MET A 19 13.21 -16.86 3.91
C MET A 19 12.99 -17.01 2.39
N GLU A 20 12.17 -17.99 1.99
CA GLU A 20 11.77 -18.18 0.60
C GLU A 20 10.77 -17.08 0.18
N LEU A 21 11.18 -16.23 -0.77
CA LEU A 21 10.35 -15.17 -1.34
C LEU A 21 9.74 -15.62 -2.66
N TYR A 22 8.42 -15.54 -2.76
CA TYR A 22 7.67 -15.78 -3.99
C TYR A 22 7.46 -14.47 -4.73
N ARG A 23 7.58 -14.51 -6.06
CA ARG A 23 7.41 -13.34 -6.94
C ARG A 23 6.46 -13.68 -8.08
N TYR A 24 5.54 -12.77 -8.37
CA TYR A 24 4.62 -12.88 -9.48
C TYR A 24 4.44 -11.50 -10.14
N VAL A 25 4.31 -11.49 -11.47
CA VAL A 25 3.99 -10.29 -12.24
C VAL A 25 2.71 -10.59 -13.01
N GLY A 26 1.64 -9.85 -12.72
CA GLY A 26 0.39 -9.98 -13.42
C GLY A 26 0.46 -9.40 -14.83
N ASP A 27 -0.50 -9.76 -15.68
CA ASP A 27 -0.58 -9.29 -17.08
C ASP A 27 -0.72 -7.76 -17.17
N ASN A 28 -1.25 -7.13 -16.11
CA ASN A 28 -1.35 -5.68 -15.98
C ASN A 28 -0.08 -5.01 -15.42
N GLY A 29 1.01 -5.76 -15.22
CA GLY A 29 2.28 -5.27 -14.70
C GLY A 29 2.35 -5.07 -13.19
N ILE A 30 1.28 -5.39 -12.44
CA ILE A 30 1.32 -5.38 -10.97
C ILE A 30 2.25 -6.50 -10.50
N ARG A 31 3.14 -6.16 -9.58
CA ARG A 31 4.10 -7.10 -9.02
C ARG A 31 3.67 -7.46 -7.61
N LEU A 32 3.65 -8.77 -7.35
CA LEU A 32 3.38 -9.33 -6.04
C LEU A 32 4.66 -9.99 -5.54
N VAL A 33 5.07 -9.62 -4.33
CA VAL A 33 6.16 -10.28 -3.59
C VAL A 33 5.61 -10.67 -2.23
N TYR A 34 5.76 -11.93 -1.85
CA TYR A 34 5.30 -12.41 -0.55
C TYR A 34 6.17 -13.54 -0.02
N HIS A 35 6.13 -13.73 1.29
CA HIS A 35 6.65 -14.90 1.97
C HIS A 35 5.52 -15.49 2.81
N ARG A 36 5.46 -16.83 2.89
CA ARG A 36 4.45 -17.52 3.70
C ARG A 36 4.97 -17.74 5.11
N THR A 37 4.24 -17.24 6.09
CA THR A 37 4.48 -17.54 7.50
C THR A 37 3.41 -18.53 7.99
N PRO A 38 3.73 -19.40 8.96
CA PRO A 38 2.75 -20.29 9.59
C PRO A 38 1.85 -19.58 10.62
N GLY A 39 1.93 -18.25 10.73
CA GLY A 39 1.19 -17.46 11.71
C GLY A 39 -0.27 -17.23 11.32
N VAL A 40 -1.08 -16.86 12.32
CA VAL A 40 -2.49 -16.49 12.14
C VAL A 40 -2.70 -15.01 11.77
N VAL A 41 -1.62 -14.21 11.84
CA VAL A 41 -1.59 -12.79 11.47
C VAL A 41 -0.89 -12.66 10.12
N ALA A 42 -1.40 -11.76 9.27
CA ALA A 42 -0.83 -11.46 7.97
C ALA A 42 -0.72 -9.95 7.79
N HIS A 43 0.43 -9.49 7.31
CA HIS A 43 0.61 -8.11 6.91
C HIS A 43 0.56 -8.00 5.39
N CYS A 44 -0.21 -7.05 4.88
CA CYS A 44 -0.43 -6.83 3.46
C CYS A 44 -0.43 -5.34 3.16
N GLY A 45 -0.30 -5.01 1.88
CA GLY A 45 -0.54 -3.67 1.41
C GLY A 45 -0.08 -3.45 -0.01
N LEU A 46 -0.05 -2.17 -0.35
CA LEU A 46 0.05 -1.65 -1.69
C LEU A 46 0.92 -0.41 -1.66
N MET A 47 2.05 -0.43 -2.36
CA MET A 47 2.92 0.72 -2.53
C MET A 47 2.88 1.17 -3.98
N ILE A 48 2.80 2.47 -4.21
CA ILE A 48 2.78 3.11 -5.52
C ILE A 48 4.05 3.92 -5.62
N ASN A 49 4.81 3.73 -6.69
CA ASN A 49 6.07 4.46 -6.93
C ASN A 49 5.79 5.87 -7.46
N THR A 50 5.05 6.65 -6.67
CA THR A 50 4.64 8.02 -6.92
C THR A 50 4.47 8.72 -5.58
N GLY A 51 5.11 9.87 -5.39
CA GLY A 51 4.96 10.71 -4.21
C GLY A 51 4.95 12.19 -4.57
N SER A 52 5.21 13.06 -3.60
CA SER A 52 5.15 14.52 -3.84
C SER A 52 6.19 15.05 -4.83
N ARG A 53 7.23 14.28 -5.17
CA ARG A 53 8.22 14.62 -6.21
C ARG A 53 7.63 14.52 -7.62
N ASP A 54 6.61 13.70 -7.81
CA ASP A 54 6.00 13.42 -9.10
C ASP A 54 4.84 14.37 -9.43
N GLU A 55 4.45 15.23 -8.49
CA GLU A 55 3.43 16.27 -8.68
C GLU A 55 3.90 17.30 -9.70
N ASN A 56 2.99 17.80 -10.54
CA ASN A 56 3.25 18.90 -11.46
C ASN A 56 2.89 20.26 -10.82
N PRO A 57 3.88 21.09 -10.44
CA PRO A 57 3.63 22.42 -9.87
C PRO A 57 2.91 23.37 -10.83
N GLU A 58 3.19 23.28 -12.14
CA GLU A 58 2.63 24.18 -13.15
C GLU A 58 1.13 23.93 -13.35
N GLU A 59 0.67 22.71 -13.07
CA GLU A 59 -0.74 22.32 -13.10
C GLU A 59 -1.42 22.42 -11.72
N GLY A 60 -0.70 22.88 -10.69
CA GLY A 60 -1.25 23.10 -9.35
C GLY A 60 -1.46 21.81 -8.54
N GLU A 61 -0.73 20.74 -8.84
CA GLU A 61 -0.86 19.44 -8.15
C GLU A 61 -0.21 19.39 -6.76
N HIS A 62 0.05 20.54 -6.13
CA HIS A 62 0.72 20.62 -4.84
C HIS A 62 -0.06 19.88 -3.74
N GLY A 63 0.56 18.83 -3.20
CA GLY A 63 -0.04 17.98 -2.18
C GLY A 63 -1.08 17.00 -2.73
N ALA A 64 -1.19 16.84 -4.05
CA ALA A 64 -2.11 15.89 -4.67
C ALA A 64 -1.84 14.44 -4.23
N ALA A 65 -0.58 14.03 -4.08
CA ALA A 65 -0.24 12.67 -3.64
C ALA A 65 -0.78 12.41 -2.23
N HIS A 66 -0.51 13.31 -1.29
CA HIS A 66 -1.01 13.23 0.08
C HIS A 66 -2.54 13.37 0.12
N PHE A 67 -3.14 14.22 -0.71
CA PHE A 67 -4.60 14.32 -0.80
C PHE A 67 -5.23 13.00 -1.25
N ILE A 68 -4.68 12.36 -2.29
CA ILE A 68 -5.14 11.06 -2.80
C ILE A 68 -5.00 9.97 -1.73
N GLU A 69 -3.91 9.98 -0.94
CA GLU A 69 -3.74 9.08 0.20
C GLU A 69 -4.93 9.13 1.16
N HIS A 70 -5.34 10.33 1.58
CA HIS A 70 -6.52 10.52 2.43
C HIS A 70 -7.81 10.03 1.77
N MET A 71 -7.92 10.15 0.45
CA MET A 71 -9.11 9.76 -0.29
C MET A 71 -9.29 8.24 -0.37
N PHE A 72 -8.23 7.43 -0.23
CA PHE A 72 -8.36 5.97 -0.20
C PHE A 72 -9.29 5.46 0.90
N PHE A 73 -9.41 6.20 2.00
CA PHE A 73 -10.24 5.83 3.14
C PHE A 73 -11.65 6.42 3.10
N LYS A 74 -11.98 7.27 2.12
CA LYS A 74 -13.27 7.97 2.05
C LYS A 74 -14.37 7.17 1.36
N GLY A 75 -14.10 5.95 0.93
CA GLY A 75 -15.09 5.05 0.37
C GLY A 75 -14.80 4.69 -1.08
N THR A 76 -15.44 3.64 -1.54
CA THR A 76 -15.38 3.11 -2.90
C THR A 76 -16.79 2.85 -3.40
N SER A 77 -16.94 2.47 -4.66
CA SER A 77 -18.22 2.00 -5.20
C SER A 77 -18.80 0.78 -4.46
N LYS A 78 -17.99 0.02 -3.72
CA LYS A 78 -18.39 -1.20 -3.01
C LYS A 78 -18.44 -1.04 -1.48
N ARG A 79 -17.77 -0.05 -0.90
CA ARG A 79 -17.63 0.11 0.57
C ARG A 79 -17.69 1.58 0.96
N LYS A 80 -18.52 1.90 1.96
CA LYS A 80 -18.56 3.23 2.59
C LYS A 80 -17.31 3.45 3.46
N SER A 81 -16.99 4.70 3.79
CA SER A 81 -15.81 5.06 4.56
C SER A 81 -15.74 4.32 5.90
N TYR A 82 -16.84 4.23 6.64
CA TYR A 82 -16.87 3.51 7.93
C TYR A 82 -16.62 2.00 7.78
N HIS A 83 -17.05 1.39 6.66
CA HIS A 83 -16.72 -0.01 6.39
C HIS A 83 -15.22 -0.20 6.14
N ILE A 84 -14.52 0.80 5.62
CA ILE A 84 -13.08 0.70 5.37
C ILE A 84 -12.31 0.89 6.67
N LEU A 85 -12.70 1.89 7.46
CA LEU A 85 -12.00 2.26 8.68
C LEU A 85 -12.21 1.24 9.80
N SER A 86 -13.44 0.75 10.01
CA SER A 86 -13.74 -0.08 11.20
C SER A 86 -13.61 -1.59 10.99
N TYR A 87 -13.51 -2.07 9.74
CA TYR A 87 -13.53 -3.52 9.47
C TYR A 87 -12.33 -4.26 10.07
N LEU A 88 -11.15 -3.65 10.03
CA LEU A 88 -9.95 -4.23 10.64
C LEU A 88 -9.94 -4.03 12.15
N ASP A 89 -10.40 -2.87 12.65
CA ASP A 89 -10.55 -2.60 14.09
C ASP A 89 -11.40 -3.67 14.78
N ASP A 90 -12.52 -4.08 14.16
CA ASP A 90 -13.41 -5.13 14.70
C ASP A 90 -12.72 -6.50 14.84
N SER A 91 -11.63 -6.72 14.10
CA SER A 91 -10.83 -7.95 14.13
C SER A 91 -9.49 -7.78 14.87
N GLY A 92 -9.25 -6.62 15.50
CA GLY A 92 -7.99 -6.30 16.17
C GLY A 92 -6.81 -6.02 15.23
N GLY A 93 -7.11 -5.74 13.96
CA GLY A 93 -6.12 -5.34 12.95
C GLY A 93 -5.92 -3.84 12.88
N GLU A 94 -4.91 -3.42 12.12
CA GLU A 94 -4.60 -2.01 11.90
C GLU A 94 -4.58 -1.68 10.40
N LEU A 95 -5.01 -0.48 10.03
CA LEU A 95 -4.97 0.04 8.67
C LEU A 95 -4.28 1.41 8.68
N ASN A 96 -3.29 1.60 7.81
CA ASN A 96 -2.57 2.86 7.74
C ASN A 96 -2.03 3.14 6.32
N ALA A 97 -1.54 4.35 6.13
CA ALA A 97 -0.92 4.80 4.90
C ALA A 97 0.18 5.83 5.18
N TYR A 98 1.03 6.06 4.19
CA TYR A 98 1.95 7.19 4.19
C TYR A 98 2.24 7.65 2.76
N THR A 99 2.61 8.92 2.63
CA THR A 99 3.14 9.51 1.41
C THR A 99 4.50 10.12 1.68
N THR A 100 5.48 9.77 0.86
CA THR A 100 6.81 10.37 0.85
C THR A 100 6.99 11.22 -0.41
N LYS A 101 8.22 11.67 -0.66
CA LYS A 101 8.56 12.30 -1.93
C LYS A 101 8.48 11.33 -3.10
N GLU A 102 8.75 10.03 -2.90
CA GLU A 102 8.98 9.09 -4.00
C GLU A 102 7.96 7.95 -4.05
N GLU A 103 7.16 7.78 -2.99
CA GLU A 103 6.18 6.70 -2.91
C GLU A 103 4.99 7.05 -2.03
N THR A 104 3.88 6.39 -2.31
CA THR A 104 2.65 6.41 -1.50
C THR A 104 2.28 4.96 -1.19
N ALA A 105 2.02 4.64 0.07
CA ALA A 105 1.73 3.29 0.51
C ALA A 105 0.44 3.21 1.35
N ILE A 106 -0.28 2.10 1.23
CA ILE A 106 -1.36 1.69 2.12
C ILE A 106 -1.03 0.29 2.63
N TYR A 107 -1.20 0.03 3.91
CA TYR A 107 -0.87 -1.27 4.50
C TYR A 107 -1.77 -1.60 5.67
N ALA A 108 -1.89 -2.89 5.95
CA ALA A 108 -2.72 -3.43 7.01
C ALA A 108 -2.08 -4.68 7.64
N SER A 109 -2.38 -4.91 8.92
CA SER A 109 -2.01 -6.11 9.70
C SER A 109 -3.19 -6.66 10.48
#